data_AF-A0A928YYT4-F1
#
_entry.id   AF-A0A928YYT4-F1
#
_cell.length_a   1.000
_cell.length_b   1.000
_cell.length_c   1.000
_cell.angle_alpha   90.00
_cell.angle_beta   90.00
_cell.angle_gamma   90.00
#
_symmetry.space_group_name_H-M   'P 1'
#
loop_
_entity.id
_entity.type
_entity.pdbx_description
1 polymer ?
#
loop_
_entity_poly.entity_id
_entity_poly.type
_entity_poly.pdbx_seq_one_letter_code
_entity_poly.pdbx_strand_id
1 'polypeptide(L)'
;MVASRWNVLVEQTEDGKAIATILEFPALSAIAETRQAAINQVHKLLAAKLAQGEVVPIQLETTESKPKHPVLEMAGIFKDDPDFEAVQRHIQEYRDEIDALENEEPEPAIAKFAGIFKDDPDFAEIVKQMRAEREQPDEE
;
A
#
# COMPACT_ATOMS: atom_id res chain seq x y z
N MET A 1 -14.10 1.67 -25.43
CA MET A 1 -12.63 1.60 -25.47
C MET A 1 -12.17 0.73 -24.31
N VAL A 2 -11.36 -0.30 -24.57
CA VAL A 2 -10.71 -1.07 -23.51
C VAL A 2 -9.35 -0.42 -23.28
N ALA A 3 -9.11 0.07 -22.06
CA ALA A 3 -7.82 0.64 -21.68
C ALA A 3 -6.99 -0.44 -20.97
N SER A 4 -5.84 -0.78 -21.53
CA SER A 4 -4.87 -1.68 -20.90
C SER A 4 -3.77 -0.86 -20.22
N ARG A 5 -3.43 -1.21 -18.98
CA ARG A 5 -2.35 -0.55 -18.24
C ARG A 5 -1.02 -1.26 -18.54
N TRP A 6 0.00 -0.48 -18.89
CA TRP A 6 1.33 -0.95 -19.21
C TRP A 6 2.37 -0.28 -18.33
N ASN A 7 3.44 -0.99 -17.99
CA ASN A 7 4.51 -0.43 -17.18
C ASN A 7 5.62 0.09 -18.09
N VAL A 8 6.01 1.34 -17.88
CA VAL A 8 7.06 2.00 -18.67
C VAL A 8 8.17 2.44 -17.74
N LEU A 9 9.38 1.91 -17.95
CA LEU A 9 10.59 2.43 -17.33
C LEU A 9 10.99 3.71 -18.08
N VAL A 10 11.25 4.78 -17.33
CA VAL A 10 11.77 6.02 -17.90
C VAL A 10 13.07 6.39 -17.22
N GLU A 11 14.13 6.48 -18.01
CA GLU A 11 15.48 6.82 -17.58
C GLU A 11 15.90 8.15 -18.19
N GLN A 12 16.80 8.87 -17.52
CA GLN A 12 17.45 10.05 -18.09
C GLN A 12 18.90 9.71 -18.43
N THR A 13 19.32 10.07 -19.63
CA THR A 13 20.71 9.94 -20.09
C THR A 13 21.57 11.08 -19.57
N GLU A 14 22.89 10.90 -19.54
CA GLU A 14 23.86 11.96 -19.20
C GLU A 14 23.70 13.20 -20.08
N ASP A 15 23.26 13.03 -21.33
CA ASP A 15 22.98 14.12 -22.29
C ASP A 15 21.65 14.86 -22.03
N GLY A 16 20.94 14.56 -20.94
CA GLY A 16 19.65 15.19 -20.57
C GLY A 16 18.44 14.68 -21.34
N LYS A 17 18.61 13.73 -22.27
CA LYS A 17 17.50 13.06 -22.98
C LYS A 17 16.82 12.04 -22.07
N ALA A 18 15.60 11.67 -22.42
CA ALA A 18 14.83 10.63 -21.75
C ALA A 18 14.70 9.39 -22.63
N ILE A 19 14.86 8.22 -22.03
CA ILE A 19 14.60 6.91 -22.64
C ILE A 19 13.35 6.34 -21.98
N ALA A 20 12.37 5.90 -22.76
CA ALA A 20 11.18 5.21 -22.27
C ALA A 20 11.13 3.80 -22.85
N THR A 21 10.97 2.78 -22.00
CA THR A 21 11.00 1.36 -22.37
C THR A 21 9.79 0.63 -21.79
N ILE A 22 9.10 -0.16 -22.62
CA ILE A 22 8.00 -1.03 -22.15
C ILE A 22 8.60 -2.24 -21.44
N LEU A 23 8.27 -2.46 -20.16
CA LEU A 23 8.88 -3.53 -19.36
C LEU A 23 8.53 -4.92 -19.90
N GLU A 24 7.32 -5.08 -20.42
CA GLU A 24 6.82 -6.31 -21.00
C GLU A 24 7.47 -6.60 -22.38
N PHE A 25 8.03 -5.57 -23.02
CA PHE A 25 8.75 -5.67 -24.30
C PHE A 25 9.99 -4.79 -24.30
N PRO A 26 11.13 -5.22 -23.70
CA PRO A 26 12.33 -4.39 -23.60
C PRO A 26 12.91 -3.92 -24.94
N ALA A 27 12.59 -4.64 -26.03
CA ALA A 27 12.94 -4.24 -27.40
C ALA A 27 12.14 -3.02 -27.92
N LEU A 28 11.03 -2.65 -27.26
CA LEU A 28 10.29 -1.43 -27.53
C LEU A 28 10.73 -0.32 -26.58
N SER A 29 11.65 0.49 -27.08
CA SER A 29 12.09 1.71 -26.42
C SER A 29 12.10 2.90 -27.37
N ALA A 30 12.04 4.10 -26.80
CA ALA A 30 12.14 5.35 -27.53
C ALA A 30 12.98 6.36 -26.74
N ILE A 31 13.80 7.13 -27.46
CA ILE A 31 14.65 8.19 -26.90
C ILE A 31 14.15 9.53 -27.42
N ALA A 32 13.94 10.49 -26.52
CA ALA A 32 13.53 11.83 -26.88
C ALA A 32 14.11 12.88 -25.94
N GLU A 33 14.07 14.15 -26.35
CA GLU A 33 14.57 15.29 -25.57
C GLU A 33 13.81 15.53 -24.25
N THR A 34 12.60 14.97 -24.10
CA THR A 34 11.81 15.12 -22.88
C THR A 34 11.18 13.80 -22.47
N ARG A 35 10.94 13.64 -21.17
CA ARG A 35 10.19 12.51 -20.60
C ARG A 35 8.86 12.27 -21.31
N GLN A 36 8.08 13.33 -21.52
CA GLN A 36 6.76 13.19 -22.15
C GLN A 36 6.86 12.80 -23.62
N ALA A 37 7.85 13.33 -24.34
CA ALA A 37 8.08 12.95 -25.73
C ALA A 37 8.48 11.48 -25.86
N ALA A 38 9.35 10.97 -24.97
CA ALA A 38 9.76 9.57 -24.97
C ALA A 38 8.58 8.64 -24.68
N ILE A 39 7.73 8.98 -23.69
CA ILE A 39 6.51 8.24 -23.37
C ILE A 39 5.54 8.25 -24.56
N ASN A 40 5.33 9.40 -25.20
CA ASN A 40 4.43 9.50 -26.35
C ASN A 40 4.94 8.69 -27.55
N GLN A 41 6.26 8.64 -27.76
CA GLN A 41 6.87 7.84 -28.83
C GLN A 41 6.74 6.34 -28.54
N VAL A 42 7.10 5.88 -27.34
CA VAL A 42 6.98 4.46 -26.99
C VAL A 42 5.53 3.99 -27.01
N HIS A 43 4.57 4.86 -26.63
CA HIS A 43 3.14 4.59 -26.76
C HIS A 43 2.73 4.37 -28.23
N LYS A 44 3.21 5.21 -29.16
CA LYS A 44 2.95 5.02 -30.61
C LYS A 44 3.54 3.72 -31.14
N LEU A 45 4.76 3.38 -30.72
CA LEU A 45 5.41 2.12 -31.12
C LEU A 45 4.64 0.90 -30.61
N LEU A 46 4.21 0.93 -29.34
CA LEU A 46 3.39 -0.12 -28.76
C LEU A 46 2.05 -0.26 -29.49
N ALA A 47 1.35 0.86 -29.75
CA ALA A 47 0.09 0.86 -30.50
C ALA A 47 0.26 0.28 -31.92
N ALA A 48 1.33 0.65 -32.62
CA ALA A 48 1.63 0.11 -33.95
C ALA A 48 1.91 -1.39 -33.92
N LYS A 49 2.60 -1.89 -32.89
CA LYS A 49 2.87 -3.33 -32.71
C LYS A 49 1.60 -4.11 -32.39
N LEU A 50 0.76 -3.59 -31.49
CA LEU A 50 -0.51 -4.21 -31.11
C LEU A 50 -1.58 -4.13 -32.22
N ALA A 51 -1.43 -3.22 -33.19
CA ALA A 51 -2.26 -3.22 -34.38
C ALA A 51 -1.95 -4.40 -35.32
N GLN A 52 -0.74 -4.99 -35.21
CA GLN A 52 -0.28 -6.10 -36.05
C GLN A 52 -0.28 -7.45 -35.33
N GLY A 53 -0.48 -7.46 -34.01
CA GLY A 53 -0.43 -8.67 -33.20
C GLY A 53 -1.14 -8.52 -31.88
N GLU A 54 -1.47 -9.65 -31.26
CA GLU A 54 -2.18 -9.71 -29.98
C GLU A 54 -1.27 -10.23 -28.87
N VAL A 55 -1.51 -9.79 -27.64
CA VAL A 55 -0.90 -10.37 -26.45
C VAL A 55 -1.77 -11.53 -25.99
N VAL A 56 -1.29 -12.75 -26.20
CA VAL A 56 -1.97 -13.96 -25.77
C VAL A 56 -1.31 -14.47 -24.49
N PRO A 57 -2.03 -14.51 -23.35
CA PRO A 57 -1.50 -15.16 -22.15
C PRO A 57 -1.39 -16.67 -22.42
N ILE A 58 -0.21 -17.24 -22.21
CA ILE A 58 0.00 -18.68 -22.29
C ILE A 58 0.21 -19.24 -20.89
N GLN A 59 -0.47 -20.34 -20.60
CA GLN A 59 -0.23 -21.15 -19.41
C GLN A 59 0.89 -22.13 -19.74
N LEU A 60 2.00 -22.08 -19.01
CA LEU A 60 3.05 -23.09 -19.11
C LEU A 60 2.78 -24.18 -18.09
N GLU A 61 2.52 -25.39 -18.57
CA GLU A 61 2.47 -26.58 -17.71
C GLU A 61 3.91 -26.98 -17.37
N THR A 62 4.33 -26.72 -16.13
CA THR A 62 5.61 -27.19 -15.64
C THR A 62 5.46 -28.62 -15.11
N THR A 63 6.44 -29.49 -15.38
CA THR A 63 6.51 -30.84 -14.79
C THR A 63 6.87 -30.83 -13.32
N GLU A 64 7.12 -29.67 -12.73
CA GLU A 64 7.32 -29.55 -11.30
C GLU A 64 5.97 -29.77 -10.61
N SER A 65 5.86 -30.90 -9.92
CA SER A 65 4.81 -31.13 -8.93
C SER A 65 4.67 -29.85 -8.12
N LYS A 66 3.45 -29.30 -8.06
CA LYS A 66 3.02 -28.12 -7.28
C LYS A 66 4.11 -27.65 -6.31
N PRO A 67 4.55 -26.37 -6.36
CA PRO A 67 5.57 -25.87 -5.44
C PRO A 67 5.19 -26.37 -4.05
N LYS A 68 6.04 -27.22 -3.45
CA LYS A 68 5.80 -27.71 -2.10
C LYS A 68 5.58 -26.45 -1.28
N HIS A 69 4.35 -26.19 -0.84
CA HIS A 69 4.04 -24.94 -0.16
C HIS A 69 4.98 -24.91 1.04
N PRO A 70 5.98 -24.00 1.09
CA PRO A 70 6.97 -24.04 2.16
C PRO A 70 6.30 -23.89 3.54
N VAL A 71 5.16 -23.19 3.56
CA VAL A 71 4.27 -23.04 4.71
C VAL A 71 3.63 -24.36 5.17
N LEU A 72 3.29 -25.28 4.24
CA LEU A 72 2.77 -26.61 4.62
C LEU A 72 3.87 -27.49 5.23
N GLU A 73 5.13 -27.33 4.83
CA GLU A 73 6.25 -28.06 5.43
C GLU A 73 6.53 -27.61 6.87
N MET A 74 6.20 -26.36 7.21
CA MET A 74 6.40 -25.79 8.54
C MET A 74 5.19 -25.96 9.48
N ALA A 75 4.07 -26.50 8.99
CA ALA A 75 2.87 -26.68 9.80
C ALA A 75 3.11 -27.67 10.95
N GLY A 76 2.91 -27.21 12.19
CA GLY A 76 3.07 -28.04 13.38
C GLY A 76 4.52 -28.28 13.81
N ILE A 77 5.49 -27.48 13.34
CA ILE A 77 6.90 -27.60 13.76
C ILE A 77 7.11 -27.48 15.28
N PHE A 78 6.22 -26.78 15.98
CA PHE A 78 6.26 -26.60 17.45
C PHE A 78 5.32 -27.54 18.21
N LYS A 79 4.65 -28.49 17.55
CA LYS A 79 3.62 -29.33 18.18
C LYS A 79 4.16 -30.21 19.32
N ASP A 80 5.43 -30.59 19.23
CA ASP A 80 6.12 -31.45 20.19
C ASP A 80 7.14 -30.65 21.05
N ASP A 81 7.09 -29.31 20.98
CA ASP A 81 7.97 -28.46 21.76
C ASP A 81 7.54 -28.49 23.25
N PRO A 82 8.45 -28.83 24.18
CA PRO A 82 8.12 -28.92 25.61
C PRO A 82 7.61 -27.61 26.21
N ASP A 83 7.97 -26.47 25.61
CA ASP A 83 7.58 -25.14 26.07
C ASP A 83 6.32 -24.61 25.36
N PHE A 84 5.74 -25.35 24.40
CA PHE A 84 4.60 -24.91 23.60
C PHE A 84 3.41 -24.45 24.45
N GLU A 85 3.04 -25.25 25.46
CA GLU A 85 1.94 -24.93 26.38
C GLU A 85 2.22 -23.69 27.25
N ALA A 86 3.48 -23.47 27.63
CA ALA A 86 3.87 -22.30 28.40
C ALA A 86 3.78 -21.02 27.55
N VAL A 87 4.24 -21.09 26.29
CA VAL A 87 4.14 -19.99 25.33
C VAL A 87 2.67 -19.67 25.01
N GLN A 88 1.83 -20.68 24.78
CA GLN A 88 0.41 -20.46 24.53
C GLN A 88 -0.30 -19.77 25.69
N ARG A 89 0.02 -20.15 26.93
CA ARG A 89 -0.54 -19.49 28.12
C ARG A 89 -0.18 -18.01 28.17
N HIS A 90 1.09 -17.67 27.96
CA HIS A 90 1.51 -16.27 27.94
C HIS A 90 0.87 -15.46 26.80
N ILE A 91 0.70 -16.06 25.63
CA ILE A 91 -0.01 -15.40 24.52
C ILE A 91 -1.47 -15.15 24.90
N GLN A 92 -2.13 -16.10 25.57
CA GLN A 92 -3.52 -15.95 26.00
C GLN A 92 -3.67 -14.88 27.08
N GLU A 93 -2.81 -14.90 28.11
CA GLU A 93 -2.77 -13.88 29.17
C GLU A 93 -2.62 -12.47 28.57
N TYR A 94 -1.69 -12.31 27.62
CA TYR A 94 -1.48 -11.03 26.94
C TYR A 94 -2.70 -10.57 26.12
N ARG A 95 -3.41 -11.50 25.47
CA ARG A 95 -4.65 -11.18 24.75
C ARG A 95 -5.78 -10.80 25.69
N ASP A 96 -5.93 -11.51 26.80
CA ASP A 96 -6.94 -11.21 27.80
C ASP A 96 -6.69 -9.84 28.44
N GLU A 97 -5.42 -9.45 28.65
CA GLU A 97 -5.04 -8.11 29.09
C GLU A 97 -5.44 -7.03 28.07
N ILE A 98 -5.19 -7.26 26.77
CA ILE A 98 -5.61 -6.32 25.71
C ILE A 98 -7.12 -6.22 25.62
N ASP A 99 -7.82 -7.35 25.61
CA ASP A 99 -9.28 -7.39 25.51
C ASP A 99 -9.93 -6.74 26.75
N ALA A 100 -9.33 -6.88 27.94
CA ALA A 100 -9.77 -6.19 29.14
C ALA A 100 -9.57 -4.67 29.03
N LEU A 101 -8.46 -4.21 28.43
CA LEU A 101 -8.19 -2.78 28.17
C LEU A 101 -9.12 -2.20 27.08
N GLU A 102 -9.62 -3.02 26.15
CA GLU A 102 -10.59 -2.61 25.13
C GLU A 102 -12.05 -2.62 25.62
N ASN A 103 -12.36 -3.45 26.63
CA ASN A 103 -13.70 -3.55 27.24
C ASN A 103 -13.93 -2.58 28.41
N GLU A 104 -12.88 -1.99 28.97
CA GLU A 104 -13.02 -0.71 29.66
C GLU A 104 -13.32 0.34 28.59
N GLU A 105 -14.49 1.00 28.63
CA GLU A 105 -14.84 2.03 27.66
C GLU A 105 -13.60 2.90 27.42
N PRO A 106 -13.10 3.01 26.18
CA PRO A 106 -11.94 3.83 25.94
C PRO A 106 -12.36 5.21 26.38
N GLU A 107 -11.84 5.70 27.51
CA GLU A 107 -11.78 7.13 27.71
C GLU A 107 -11.19 7.62 26.40
N PRO A 108 -11.97 8.37 25.58
CA PRO A 108 -11.56 8.62 24.22
C PRO A 108 -10.16 9.20 24.34
N ALA A 109 -9.19 8.76 23.55
CA ALA A 109 -7.80 9.19 23.73
C ALA A 109 -7.67 10.74 23.80
N ILE A 110 -8.68 11.45 23.27
CA ILE A 110 -8.96 12.89 23.41
C ILE A 110 -9.21 13.35 24.87
N ALA A 111 -9.93 12.62 25.72
CA ALA A 111 -10.16 12.95 27.14
C ALA A 111 -8.87 12.93 27.98
N LYS A 112 -7.99 11.96 27.75
CA LYS A 112 -6.64 11.94 28.35
C LYS A 112 -5.80 13.15 27.90
N PHE A 113 -5.96 13.58 26.65
CA PHE A 113 -5.34 14.82 26.15
C PHE A 113 -6.00 16.07 26.73
N ALA A 114 -7.32 16.15 26.83
CA ALA A 114 -8.06 17.30 27.35
C ALA A 114 -7.78 17.58 28.82
N GLY A 115 -7.51 16.54 29.63
CA GLY A 115 -7.11 16.70 31.03
C GLY A 115 -5.77 17.42 31.22
N ILE A 116 -4.87 17.37 30.22
CA ILE A 116 -3.55 18.03 30.25
C ILE A 116 -3.69 19.54 29.99
N PHE A 117 -4.64 19.94 29.15
CA PHE A 117 -4.85 21.34 28.76
C PHE A 117 -6.02 22.02 29.48
N LYS A 118 -6.59 21.38 30.52
CA LYS A 118 -7.77 21.90 31.25
C LYS A 118 -7.52 23.26 31.91
N ASP A 119 -6.27 23.55 32.26
CA ASP A 119 -5.83 24.80 32.87
C ASP A 119 -5.03 25.68 31.87
N ASP A 120 -4.98 25.29 30.59
CA ASP A 120 -4.30 26.03 29.53
C ASP A 120 -5.25 27.09 28.93
N PRO A 121 -4.97 28.39 29.12
CA PRO A 121 -5.82 29.46 28.61
C PRO A 121 -5.88 29.51 27.08
N ASP A 122 -4.82 29.10 26.39
CA ASP A 122 -4.77 29.12 24.93
C ASP A 122 -5.67 28.02 24.35
N PHE A 123 -5.71 26.85 25.01
CA PHE A 123 -6.63 25.77 24.64
C PHE A 123 -8.11 26.17 24.86
N ALA A 124 -8.41 26.87 25.96
CA ALA A 124 -9.76 27.36 26.23
C ALA A 124 -10.24 28.37 25.17
N GLU A 125 -9.34 29.24 24.68
CA GLU A 125 -9.62 30.19 23.60
C GLU A 125 -9.94 29.47 22.28
N ILE A 126 -9.15 28.45 21.93
CA ILE A 126 -9.34 27.63 20.72
C ILE A 126 -10.68 26.90 20.75
N VAL A 127 -11.06 26.29 21.88
CA VAL A 127 -12.35 25.59 22.02
C VAL A 127 -13.53 26.57 21.89
N LYS A 128 -13.38 27.79 22.44
CA LYS A 128 -14.40 28.84 22.33
C LYS A 128 -14.57 29.30 20.89
N GLN A 129 -13.48 29.47 20.13
CA GLN A 129 -13.53 29.79 18.70
C GLN A 129 -14.20 28.68 17.89
N MET A 130 -13.80 27.41 18.09
CA MET A 130 -14.40 26.28 17.39
C MET A 130 -15.91 26.12 17.65
N ARG A 131 -16.38 26.43 18.87
CA ARG A 131 -17.81 26.42 19.20
C ARG A 131 -18.54 27.58 18.54
N ALA A 132 -17.94 28.77 18.54
CA ALA A 132 -18.52 29.95 17.89
C ALA A 132 -18.66 29.74 16.37
N GLU A 133 -17.70 29.10 15.71
CA GLU A 133 -17.78 28.76 14.27
C GLU A 133 -18.89 27.76 13.97
N ARG A 134 -19.12 26.76 14.83
CA ARG A 134 -20.20 25.78 14.65
C ARG A 134 -21.60 26.32 14.92
N GLU A 135 -21.71 27.41 15.66
CA GLU A 135 -22.98 28.09 15.96
C GLU A 135 -23.30 29.21 14.96
N GLN A 136 -22.39 29.51 14.03
CA GLN A 136 -22.72 30.35 12.89
C GLN A 136 -23.45 29.49 11.84
N PRO A 137 -24.68 29.87 11.45
CA PRO A 137 -25.33 29.20 10.33
C PRO A 137 -24.51 29.46 9.07
N ASP A 138 -24.32 28.42 8.25
CA ASP A 138 -23.71 28.57 6.93
C ASP A 138 -24.51 29.64 6.16
N GLU A 139 -23.92 30.82 5.92
CA GLU A 139 -24.51 31.82 5.03
C GLU A 139 -24.45 31.27 3.60
N GLU A 140 -25.62 30.95 3.01
CA GLU A 140 -25.81 30.56 1.60
C GLU A 140 -25.36 31.65 0.60
#